data_AF-A0A7C5H0R3-F1
#
_entry.id   AF-A0A7C5H0R3-F1
#
_cell.length_a   1.000
_cell.length_b   1.000
_cell.length_c   1.000
_cell.angle_alpha   90.00
_cell.angle_beta   90.00
_cell.angle_gamma   90.00
#
_symmetry.space_group_name_H-M   'P 1'
#
loop_
_entity.id
_entity.type
_entity.pdbx_description
1 polymer ?
#
loop_
_entity_poly.entity_id
_entity_poly.type
_entity_poly.pdbx_seq_one_letter_code
_entity_poly.pdbx_strand_id
1 'polypeptide(L)'
;MTPIRYKWVIPFILALFAVGTLSVVYAQDAFMQIASQQGESDSLTEPIPPDLPSKFLPHGPHDPTAVFTPADKLDTAEELSSALEQERQRINQFFKRYAPPLQNTRTITTLSKFQWREATLADLKDLSRLKAGSGLWKTVTIPHYGPPLGLTSTIYRTTFIAPKHKTNEVVILRFGAVDYRAHVFINNSYLGSH
;
A
#
# COMPACT_ATOMS: atom_id res chain seq x y z
N MET A 1 -68.69 3.80 2.63
CA MET A 1 -67.97 2.59 2.14
C MET A 1 -67.72 2.76 0.65
N THR A 2 -66.50 3.12 0.30
CA THR A 2 -66.04 3.41 -1.06
C THR A 2 -64.76 2.59 -1.27
N PRO A 3 -64.64 1.76 -2.32
CA PRO A 3 -63.52 0.84 -2.46
C PRO A 3 -62.28 1.53 -3.02
N ILE A 4 -61.16 1.27 -2.35
CA ILE A 4 -59.79 1.60 -2.70
C ILE A 4 -59.41 0.80 -3.97
N ARG A 5 -58.93 1.48 -5.02
CA ARG A 5 -58.30 0.84 -6.18
C ARG A 5 -56.80 1.08 -6.17
N TYR A 6 -56.04 0.06 -5.78
CA TYR A 6 -54.61 -0.05 -6.03
C TYR A 6 -54.37 -0.25 -7.54
N LYS A 7 -53.52 0.59 -8.14
CA LYS A 7 -52.94 0.33 -9.46
C LYS A 7 -51.44 0.10 -9.31
N TRP A 8 -51.03 -1.14 -9.55
CA TRP A 8 -49.65 -1.51 -9.83
C TRP A 8 -49.35 -1.15 -11.30
N VAL A 9 -48.26 -0.43 -11.56
CA VAL A 9 -47.70 -0.29 -12.91
C VAL A 9 -46.19 -0.54 -12.84
N ILE A 10 -45.80 -1.56 -13.60
CA ILE A 10 -44.46 -2.10 -13.80
C ILE A 10 -43.62 -1.07 -14.61
N PRO A 11 -42.34 -0.81 -14.27
CA PRO A 11 -41.49 0.02 -15.11
C PRO A 11 -41.01 -0.76 -16.35
N PHE A 12 -41.27 -0.18 -17.51
CA PHE A 12 -40.76 -0.60 -18.82
C PHE A 12 -39.24 -0.31 -18.87
N ILE A 13 -38.41 -1.35 -19.05
CA ILE A 13 -36.98 -1.21 -19.36
C ILE A 13 -36.84 -1.21 -20.88
N LEU A 14 -36.48 -0.06 -21.45
CA LEU A 14 -36.05 0.05 -22.84
C LEU A 14 -34.52 -0.05 -22.87
N ALA A 15 -33.99 -1.20 -23.31
CA ALA A 15 -32.56 -1.38 -23.56
C ALA A 15 -32.27 -1.04 -25.03
N LEU A 16 -31.53 0.05 -25.26
CA LEU A 16 -31.01 0.43 -26.57
C LEU A 16 -29.53 -0.02 -26.65
N PHE A 17 -29.25 -1.09 -27.39
CA PHE A 17 -27.88 -1.46 -27.74
C PHE A 17 -27.51 -0.84 -29.08
N ALA A 18 -26.76 0.26 -29.05
CA ALA A 18 -26.05 0.78 -30.21
C ALA A 18 -24.66 0.12 -30.26
N VAL A 19 -24.45 -0.77 -31.23
CA VAL A 19 -23.13 -1.31 -31.56
C VAL A 19 -22.38 -0.23 -32.34
N GLY A 20 -21.48 0.48 -31.65
CA GLY A 20 -20.48 1.35 -32.28
C GLY A 20 -19.14 0.64 -32.33
N THR A 21 -18.59 0.41 -33.52
CA THR A 21 -17.21 -0.03 -33.71
C THR A 21 -16.27 1.12 -33.31
N LEU A 22 -15.71 1.04 -32.12
CA LEU A 22 -14.63 1.93 -31.68
C LEU A 22 -13.34 1.53 -32.43
N SER A 23 -13.07 2.23 -33.52
CA SER A 23 -11.73 2.33 -34.08
C SER A 23 -10.83 2.95 -33.02
N VAL A 24 -9.91 2.15 -32.47
CA VAL A 24 -8.86 2.64 -31.57
C VAL A 24 -7.91 3.48 -32.42
N VAL A 25 -8.18 4.78 -32.50
CA VAL A 25 -7.16 5.75 -32.87
C VAL A 25 -6.21 5.78 -31.68
N TYR A 26 -5.00 5.24 -31.84
CA TYR A 26 -3.91 5.48 -30.92
C TYR A 26 -3.61 6.98 -30.94
N ALA A 27 -4.29 7.74 -30.07
CA ALA A 27 -3.82 9.06 -29.70
C ALA A 27 -2.41 8.85 -29.13
N GLN A 28 -1.41 9.47 -29.75
CA GLN A 28 -0.07 9.53 -29.16
C GLN A 28 -0.24 10.02 -27.73
N ASP A 29 0.22 9.20 -26.78
CA ASP A 29 0.18 9.54 -25.37
C ASP A 29 0.88 10.91 -25.18
N ALA A 30 0.31 11.79 -24.37
CA ALA A 30 0.89 13.09 -24.06
C ALA A 30 2.37 12.95 -23.62
N PHE A 31 2.71 11.83 -22.98
CA PHE A 31 4.09 11.49 -22.63
C PHE A 31 4.99 11.21 -23.84
N MET A 32 4.49 10.57 -24.89
CA MET A 32 5.24 10.38 -26.16
C MET A 32 5.47 11.73 -26.87
N GLN A 33 4.49 12.63 -26.82
CA GLN A 33 4.62 13.96 -27.41
C GLN A 33 5.65 14.81 -26.64
N ILE A 34 5.64 14.79 -25.30
CA ILE A 34 6.63 15.45 -24.45
C ILE A 34 8.03 14.84 -24.67
N ALA A 35 8.14 13.51 -24.78
CA ALA A 35 9.42 12.84 -25.02
C ALA A 35 10.00 13.13 -26.43
N SER A 36 9.15 13.43 -27.40
CA SER A 36 9.56 13.77 -28.78
C SER A 36 9.97 15.24 -28.97
N GLN A 37 9.70 16.11 -28.00
CA GLN A 37 10.15 17.49 -28.03
C GLN A 37 11.65 17.53 -27.67
N GLN A 38 12.50 17.69 -28.69
CA GLN A 38 13.88 18.13 -28.46
C GLN A 38 13.82 19.57 -27.94
N GLY A 39 14.09 19.77 -26.65
CA GLY A 39 14.27 21.10 -26.09
C GLY A 39 15.47 21.79 -26.76
N GLU A 40 15.35 23.07 -27.07
CA GLU A 40 16.48 23.89 -27.53
C GLU A 40 17.56 23.92 -26.44
N SER A 41 18.65 23.17 -26.65
CA SER A 41 19.80 23.13 -25.75
C SER A 41 20.77 24.28 -25.96
N ASP A 42 20.59 25.07 -27.03
CA ASP A 42 21.52 26.14 -27.43
C ASP A 42 21.63 27.28 -26.39
N SER A 43 20.65 27.43 -25.50
CA SER A 43 20.68 28.40 -24.40
C SER A 43 20.99 27.79 -23.03
N LEU A 44 21.25 26.48 -22.94
CA LEU A 44 21.57 25.80 -21.69
C LEU A 44 23.07 25.88 -21.42
N THR A 45 23.47 26.68 -20.44
CA THR A 45 24.84 26.66 -19.91
C THR A 45 24.93 25.63 -18.80
N GLU A 46 25.79 24.63 -18.93
CA GLU A 46 26.13 23.76 -17.80
C GLU A 46 26.84 24.61 -16.72
N PRO A 47 26.30 24.71 -15.50
CA PRO A 47 26.95 25.44 -14.44
C PRO A 47 28.21 24.69 -14.04
N ILE A 48 29.38 25.26 -14.35
CA ILE A 48 30.66 24.75 -13.89
C ILE A 48 30.70 24.89 -12.36
N PRO A 49 31.13 23.87 -11.60
CA PRO A 49 31.32 23.99 -10.17
C PRO A 49 32.15 25.22 -9.84
N PRO A 50 31.71 26.10 -8.92
CA PRO A 50 32.50 27.24 -8.53
C PRO A 50 33.82 26.74 -7.92
N ASP A 51 34.92 27.39 -8.30
CA ASP A 51 36.22 27.09 -7.73
C ASP A 51 36.25 27.55 -6.27
N LEU A 52 36.08 26.62 -5.35
CA LEU A 52 36.01 26.90 -3.92
C LEU A 52 37.41 26.78 -3.31
N PRO A 53 37.82 27.73 -2.45
CA PRO A 53 39.10 27.63 -1.76
C PRO A 53 39.11 26.37 -0.89
N SER A 54 40.23 25.65 -0.89
CA SER A 54 40.41 24.47 -0.05
C SER A 54 40.25 24.84 1.43
N LYS A 55 39.23 24.27 2.08
CA LYS A 55 39.06 24.37 3.53
C LYS A 55 39.81 23.23 4.20
N PHE A 56 40.93 23.55 4.83
CA PHE A 56 41.61 22.62 5.71
C PHE A 56 40.91 22.61 7.06
N LEU A 57 40.32 21.48 7.42
CA LEU A 57 39.77 21.30 8.75
C LEU A 57 40.95 21.19 9.74
N PRO A 58 40.96 21.98 10.83
CA PRO A 58 41.97 21.82 11.86
C PRO A 58 41.81 20.42 12.46
N HIS A 59 42.83 19.58 12.28
CA HIS A 59 42.95 18.33 12.99
C HIS A 59 43.89 18.55 14.18
N GLY A 60 43.61 17.85 15.28
CA GLY A 60 44.56 17.79 16.39
C GLY A 60 45.86 17.10 15.96
N PRO A 61 46.91 17.13 16.80
CA PRO A 61 48.11 16.33 16.57
C PRO A 61 47.70 14.88 16.30
N HIS A 62 48.26 14.30 15.23
CA HIS A 62 48.04 12.90 14.88
C HIS A 62 48.44 12.03 16.08
N ASP A 63 47.47 11.35 16.69
CA ASP A 63 47.72 10.38 17.75
C ASP A 63 48.11 9.05 17.11
N PRO A 64 49.40 8.66 17.15
CA PRO A 64 49.85 7.40 16.57
C PRO A 64 49.28 6.17 17.31
N THR A 65 48.61 6.36 18.45
CA THR A 65 47.93 5.29 19.20
C THR A 65 46.45 5.13 18.79
N ALA A 66 45.87 6.09 18.08
CA ALA A 66 44.51 6.04 17.55
C ALA A 66 44.40 5.17 16.28
N VAL A 67 45.01 3.99 16.31
CA VAL A 67 44.93 2.99 15.23
C VAL A 67 43.61 2.24 15.38
N PHE A 68 42.83 2.14 14.30
CA PHE A 68 41.62 1.34 14.29
C PHE A 68 41.94 -0.13 14.59
N THR A 69 41.40 -0.64 15.69
CA THR A 69 41.43 -2.07 16.02
C THR A 69 40.04 -2.65 15.79
N PRO A 70 39.86 -3.56 14.82
CA PRO A 70 38.58 -4.22 14.63
C PRO A 70 38.20 -5.03 15.87
N ALA A 71 36.91 -5.10 16.16
CA ALA A 71 36.40 -5.97 17.21
C ALA A 71 36.62 -7.44 16.85
N ASP A 72 36.73 -8.28 17.88
CA ASP A 72 36.83 -9.72 17.71
C ASP A 72 35.59 -10.27 16.98
N LYS A 73 35.82 -11.23 16.09
CA LYS A 73 34.73 -11.91 15.40
C LYS A 73 34.05 -12.91 16.34
N LEU A 74 32.74 -13.04 16.20
CA LEU A 74 31.96 -14.07 16.86
C LEU A 74 31.91 -15.27 15.90
N ASP A 75 32.69 -16.31 16.21
CA ASP A 75 32.89 -17.45 15.30
C ASP A 75 32.01 -18.66 15.68
N THR A 76 31.36 -18.62 16.84
CA THR A 76 30.46 -19.68 17.33
C THR A 76 29.02 -19.21 17.58
N ALA A 77 28.08 -20.15 17.58
CA ALA A 77 26.67 -19.85 17.84
C ALA A 77 26.44 -19.39 19.29
N GLU A 78 27.20 -19.97 20.23
CA GLU A 78 27.16 -19.63 21.65
C GLU A 78 27.62 -18.19 21.89
N GLU A 79 28.75 -17.78 21.30
CA GLU A 79 29.26 -16.41 21.37
C GLU A 79 28.24 -15.40 20.82
N LEU A 80 27.64 -15.71 19.66
CA LEU A 80 26.59 -14.86 19.09
C LEU A 80 25.38 -14.73 20.02
N SER A 81 24.92 -15.84 20.59
CA SER A 81 23.77 -15.84 21.50
C SER A 81 24.02 -14.99 22.75
N SER A 82 25.24 -15.08 23.32
CA SER A 82 25.67 -14.31 24.48
C SER A 82 25.75 -12.81 24.15
N ALA A 83 26.38 -12.45 23.03
CA ALA A 83 26.48 -11.07 22.58
C ALA A 83 25.10 -10.44 22.33
N LEU A 84 24.18 -11.18 21.71
CA LEU A 84 22.81 -10.73 21.50
C LEU A 84 22.07 -10.49 22.82
N GLU A 85 22.29 -11.33 23.82
CA GLU A 85 21.65 -11.17 25.12
C GLU A 85 22.19 -9.94 25.87
N GLN A 86 23.51 -9.73 25.84
CA GLN A 86 24.13 -8.52 26.38
C GLN A 86 23.59 -7.26 25.70
N GLU A 87 23.48 -7.26 24.37
CA GLU A 87 22.94 -6.12 23.63
C GLU A 87 21.45 -5.89 23.92
N ARG A 88 20.64 -6.95 24.04
CA ARG A 88 19.25 -6.83 24.45
C ARG A 88 19.14 -6.18 25.82
N GLN A 89 19.96 -6.60 26.78
CA GLN A 89 19.99 -6.00 28.12
C GLN A 89 20.41 -4.53 28.08
N ARG A 90 21.44 -4.19 27.30
CA ARG A 90 21.93 -2.81 27.11
C ARG A 90 20.85 -1.91 26.52
N ILE A 91 20.11 -2.40 25.53
CA ILE A 91 19.09 -1.63 24.81
C ILE A 91 17.75 -1.61 25.57
N ASN A 92 17.50 -2.57 26.47
CA ASN A 92 16.24 -2.69 27.22
C ASN A 92 15.82 -1.40 27.92
N GLN A 93 16.78 -0.57 28.36
CA GLN A 93 16.49 0.73 28.96
C GLN A 93 15.68 1.66 28.04
N PHE A 94 15.91 1.60 26.72
CA PHE A 94 15.21 2.42 25.73
C PHE A 94 13.80 1.89 25.41
N PHE A 95 13.49 0.63 25.77
CA PHE A 95 12.17 0.03 25.60
C PHE A 95 11.26 0.22 26.82
N LYS A 96 11.78 0.76 27.93
CA LYS A 96 10.98 1.07 29.11
C LYS A 96 9.92 2.11 28.76
N ARG A 97 8.65 1.76 28.97
CA ARG A 97 7.52 2.68 28.75
C ARG A 97 7.40 3.63 29.94
N TYR A 98 8.00 4.81 29.80
CA TYR A 98 7.86 5.90 30.79
C TYR A 98 6.59 6.73 30.61
N ALA A 99 5.92 6.62 29.46
CA ALA A 99 4.66 7.32 29.20
C ALA A 99 3.52 6.65 29.99
N PRO A 100 2.62 7.42 30.62
CA PRO A 100 1.43 6.87 31.24
C PRO A 100 0.55 6.16 30.19
N PRO A 101 -0.17 5.10 30.58
CA PRO A 101 -1.04 4.37 29.65
C PRO A 101 -2.13 5.32 29.13
N LEU A 102 -2.19 5.49 27.81
CA LEU A 102 -3.25 6.26 27.17
C LEU A 102 -4.55 5.46 27.18
N GLN A 103 -5.65 6.11 27.55
CA GLN A 103 -6.97 5.51 27.41
C GLN A 103 -7.32 5.40 25.92
N ASN A 104 -7.82 4.24 25.52
CA ASN A 104 -8.22 4.03 24.13
C ASN A 104 -9.53 4.79 23.85
N THR A 105 -9.49 5.71 22.89
CA THR A 105 -10.64 6.50 22.46
C THR A 105 -11.39 5.89 21.29
N ARG A 106 -10.91 4.74 20.75
CA ARG A 106 -11.42 4.14 19.52
C ARG A 106 -11.83 2.69 19.74
N THR A 107 -13.02 2.34 19.26
CA THR A 107 -13.43 0.96 19.09
C THR A 107 -12.83 0.42 17.81
N ILE A 108 -12.07 -0.68 17.90
CA ILE A 108 -11.39 -1.29 16.75
C ILE A 108 -11.93 -2.71 16.57
N THR A 109 -12.36 -3.01 15.34
CA THR A 109 -12.68 -4.38 14.92
C THR A 109 -11.67 -4.82 13.88
N THR A 110 -10.84 -5.81 14.25
CA THR A 110 -9.80 -6.33 13.36
C THR A 110 -10.41 -7.30 12.35
N LEU A 111 -10.23 -7.01 11.06
CA LEU A 111 -10.54 -7.95 9.98
C LEU A 111 -9.29 -8.80 9.74
N SER A 112 -9.33 -10.07 10.17
CA SER A 112 -8.17 -10.97 10.08
C SER A 112 -8.32 -12.06 9.03
N LYS A 113 -9.53 -12.52 8.72
CA LYS A 113 -9.77 -13.61 7.76
C LYS A 113 -10.27 -13.07 6.43
N PHE A 114 -9.58 -13.45 5.36
CA PHE A 114 -9.89 -13.05 3.99
C PHE A 114 -9.89 -14.28 3.07
N GLN A 115 -10.60 -14.13 1.96
CA GLN A 115 -10.47 -15.00 0.80
C GLN A 115 -9.51 -14.34 -0.18
N TRP A 116 -8.54 -15.11 -0.66
CA TRP A 116 -7.46 -14.65 -1.51
C TRP A 116 -7.34 -15.48 -2.78
N ARG A 117 -7.01 -14.84 -3.90
CA ARG A 117 -6.55 -15.47 -5.14
C ARG A 117 -5.80 -14.49 -6.03
N GLU A 118 -5.12 -15.01 -7.04
CA GLU A 118 -4.58 -14.21 -8.15
C GLU A 118 -5.72 -13.70 -9.04
N ALA A 119 -5.58 -12.46 -9.52
CA ALA A 119 -6.53 -11.83 -10.43
C ALA A 119 -6.39 -12.44 -11.82
N THR A 120 -7.52 -12.66 -12.49
CA THR A 120 -7.54 -13.05 -13.90
C THR A 120 -7.84 -11.83 -14.79
N LEU A 121 -7.50 -11.91 -16.08
CA LEU A 121 -7.87 -10.85 -17.05
C LEU A 121 -9.39 -10.58 -17.09
N ALA A 122 -10.18 -11.60 -16.78
CA ALA A 122 -11.63 -11.49 -16.71
C ALA A 122 -12.08 -10.65 -15.50
N ASP A 123 -11.38 -10.74 -14.38
CA ASP A 123 -11.66 -9.96 -13.17
C ASP A 123 -11.34 -8.47 -13.37
N LEU A 124 -10.30 -8.17 -14.15
CA LEU A 124 -9.91 -6.79 -14.48
C LEU A 124 -10.93 -6.10 -15.40
N LYS A 125 -11.65 -6.86 -16.23
CA LYS A 125 -12.71 -6.33 -17.11
C LYS A 125 -14.05 -6.21 -16.40
N ASP A 126 -14.32 -7.08 -15.44
CA ASP A 126 -15.60 -7.14 -14.74
C ASP A 126 -15.42 -7.50 -13.26
N LEU A 127 -15.40 -6.46 -12.42
CA LEU A 127 -15.30 -6.58 -10.97
C LEU A 127 -16.54 -7.20 -10.33
N SER A 128 -17.69 -7.26 -11.02
CA SER A 128 -18.91 -7.87 -10.46
C SER A 128 -18.74 -9.36 -10.19
N ARG A 129 -17.86 -10.03 -10.95
CA ARG A 129 -17.47 -11.44 -10.77
C ARG A 129 -16.86 -11.72 -9.39
N LEU A 130 -16.20 -10.72 -8.81
CA LEU A 130 -15.60 -10.82 -7.48
C LEU A 130 -16.67 -10.91 -6.40
N LYS A 131 -17.80 -10.23 -6.57
CA LYS A 131 -18.96 -10.33 -5.68
C LYS A 131 -19.67 -11.66 -5.85
N ALA A 132 -19.81 -12.14 -7.09
CA ALA A 132 -20.52 -13.37 -7.42
C ALA A 132 -19.84 -14.66 -6.93
N GLY A 133 -18.70 -14.57 -6.26
CA GLY A 133 -18.03 -15.78 -5.76
C GLY A 133 -17.12 -16.46 -6.79
N SER A 134 -17.08 -16.00 -8.04
CA SER A 134 -16.44 -16.72 -9.15
C SER A 134 -14.94 -16.98 -8.91
N GLY A 135 -14.47 -18.13 -9.39
CA GLY A 135 -13.08 -18.57 -9.25
C GLY A 135 -12.81 -19.41 -7.99
N LEU A 136 -11.57 -19.89 -7.87
CA LEU A 136 -11.10 -20.65 -6.72
C LEU A 136 -10.47 -19.71 -5.70
N TRP A 137 -10.96 -19.75 -4.46
CA TRP A 137 -10.52 -18.87 -3.39
C TRP A 137 -9.84 -19.66 -2.28
N LYS A 138 -8.72 -19.14 -1.77
CA LYS A 138 -8.03 -19.66 -0.60
C LYS A 138 -8.33 -18.80 0.62
N THR A 139 -8.66 -19.40 1.75
CA THR A 139 -8.79 -18.66 3.02
C THR A 139 -7.41 -18.36 3.58
N VAL A 140 -7.15 -17.10 3.94
CA VAL A 140 -5.89 -16.61 4.51
C VAL A 140 -6.15 -15.76 5.75
N THR A 141 -5.14 -15.68 6.62
CA THR A 141 -5.13 -14.79 7.80
C THR A 141 -4.18 -13.64 7.54
N ILE A 142 -4.60 -12.41 7.81
CA ILE A 142 -3.80 -11.18 7.64
C ILE A 142 -3.01 -10.88 8.93
N PRO A 143 -1.72 -10.49 8.83
CA PRO A 143 -0.95 -10.25 7.60
C PRO A 143 -0.64 -11.54 6.82
N HIS A 144 -0.79 -11.49 5.50
CA HIS A 144 -0.52 -12.61 4.59
C HIS A 144 0.54 -12.18 3.57
N TYR A 145 1.59 -13.01 3.44
CA TYR A 145 2.64 -12.84 2.45
C TYR A 145 2.72 -14.11 1.59
N GLY A 146 2.63 -13.94 0.28
CA GLY A 146 2.77 -15.03 -0.70
C GLY A 146 4.20 -15.14 -1.24
N PRO A 147 4.52 -16.21 -1.99
CA PRO A 147 5.77 -16.26 -2.76
C PRO A 147 5.84 -15.12 -3.77
N PRO A 148 7.03 -14.78 -4.30
CA PRO A 148 7.14 -13.79 -5.38
C PRO A 148 6.39 -14.29 -6.63
N LEU A 149 5.45 -13.49 -7.13
CA LEU A 149 4.59 -13.83 -8.28
C LEU A 149 4.90 -13.01 -9.54
N GLY A 150 5.89 -12.11 -9.50
CA GLY A 150 6.20 -11.19 -10.59
C GLY A 150 5.13 -10.10 -10.76
N LEU A 151 4.90 -9.66 -12.01
CA LEU A 151 3.87 -8.67 -12.35
C LEU A 151 2.49 -9.32 -12.35
N THR A 152 1.91 -9.46 -11.16
CA THR A 152 0.55 -9.97 -10.98
C THR A 152 -0.24 -9.06 -10.06
N SER A 153 -1.57 -9.14 -10.17
CA SER A 153 -2.50 -8.55 -9.21
C SER A 153 -3.11 -9.67 -8.38
N THR A 154 -3.25 -9.47 -7.09
CA THR A 154 -3.96 -10.41 -6.21
C THR A 154 -5.16 -9.73 -5.58
N ILE A 155 -6.17 -10.54 -5.26
CA ILE A 155 -7.45 -10.04 -4.78
C ILE A 155 -7.68 -10.63 -3.40
N TYR A 156 -7.93 -9.74 -2.44
CA TYR A 156 -8.40 -10.06 -1.11
C TYR A 156 -9.85 -9.63 -0.99
N ARG A 157 -10.73 -10.52 -0.50
CA ARG A 157 -12.10 -10.17 -0.18
C ARG A 157 -12.52 -10.72 1.18
N THR A 158 -13.39 -9.99 1.84
CA THR A 158 -14.04 -10.45 3.07
C THR A 158 -15.41 -9.81 3.20
N THR A 159 -16.23 -10.31 4.12
CA THR A 159 -17.51 -9.71 4.48
C THR A 159 -17.48 -9.42 5.97
N PHE A 160 -18.01 -8.27 6.36
CA PHE A 160 -18.06 -7.83 7.75
C PHE A 160 -19.32 -7.01 7.99
N ILE A 161 -19.72 -6.94 9.24
CA ILE A 161 -20.83 -6.08 9.68
C ILE A 161 -20.24 -4.74 10.07
N ALA A 162 -20.74 -3.67 9.46
CA ALA A 162 -20.33 -2.32 9.83
C ALA A 162 -20.68 -2.04 11.31
N PRO A 163 -19.76 -1.47 12.10
CA PRO A 163 -20.05 -1.16 13.50
C PRO A 163 -21.15 -0.10 13.59
N LYS A 164 -21.98 -0.21 14.63
CA LYS A 164 -22.88 0.87 15.01
C LYS A 164 -22.03 2.07 15.41
N HIS A 165 -22.40 3.25 14.92
CA HIS A 165 -21.74 4.51 15.23
C HIS A 165 -22.79 5.58 15.47
N LYS A 166 -22.46 6.57 16.30
CA LYS A 166 -23.29 7.74 16.54
C LYS A 166 -23.11 8.77 15.42
N THR A 167 -24.03 9.73 15.32
CA THR A 167 -23.98 10.80 14.32
C THR A 167 -22.72 11.67 14.42
N ASN A 168 -22.09 11.73 15.60
CA ASN A 168 -20.85 12.47 15.85
C ASN A 168 -19.59 11.60 15.77
N GLU A 169 -19.69 10.38 15.27
CA GLU A 169 -18.58 9.44 15.12
C GLU A 169 -18.31 9.17 13.63
N VAL A 170 -17.08 8.78 13.31
CA VAL A 170 -16.68 8.39 11.96
C VAL A 170 -16.18 6.94 11.96
N VAL A 171 -16.54 6.20 10.91
CA VAL A 171 -16.04 4.85 10.68
C VAL A 171 -14.89 4.92 9.69
N ILE A 172 -13.74 4.36 10.07
CA ILE A 172 -12.51 4.40 9.25
C ILE A 172 -12.10 2.97 8.93
N LEU A 173 -11.90 2.68 7.64
CA LEU A 173 -11.23 1.46 7.19
C LEU A 173 -9.72 1.73 7.14
N ARG A 174 -8.95 1.09 8.02
CA ARG A 174 -7.51 1.33 8.15
C ARG A 174 -6.71 0.10 7.72
N PHE A 175 -5.76 0.32 6.81
CA PHE A 175 -4.75 -0.66 6.43
C PHE A 175 -3.46 -0.39 7.21
N GLY A 176 -2.82 -1.44 7.73
CA GLY A 176 -1.54 -1.31 8.44
C GLY A 176 -0.39 -1.10 7.47
N ALA A 177 -0.36 -1.91 6.41
CA ALA A 177 0.53 -1.84 5.27
C ALA A 177 -0.09 -2.67 4.12
N VAL A 178 0.17 -2.28 2.87
CA VAL A 178 -0.16 -3.07 1.67
C VAL A 178 0.94 -2.85 0.64
N ASP A 179 1.55 -3.92 0.15
CA ASP A 179 2.62 -3.85 -0.85
C ASP A 179 2.11 -4.32 -2.22
N TYR A 180 2.31 -3.60 -3.34
CA TYR A 180 2.81 -2.21 -3.49
C TYR A 180 1.72 -1.20 -3.90
N ARG A 181 0.74 -1.64 -4.70
CA ARG A 181 -0.40 -0.82 -5.13
C ARG A 181 -1.69 -1.50 -4.73
N ALA A 182 -2.58 -0.75 -4.11
CA ALA A 182 -3.86 -1.25 -3.62
C ALA A 182 -5.01 -0.45 -4.23
N HIS A 183 -6.04 -1.13 -4.69
CA HIS A 183 -7.33 -0.52 -5.02
C HIS A 183 -8.39 -1.08 -4.08
N VAL A 184 -9.10 -0.19 -3.38
CA VAL A 184 -10.04 -0.59 -2.33
C VAL A 184 -11.47 -0.35 -2.79
N PHE A 185 -12.31 -1.35 -2.59
CA PHE A 185 -13.73 -1.30 -2.92
C PHE A 185 -14.56 -1.77 -1.71
N ILE A 186 -15.69 -1.09 -1.46
CA ILE A 186 -16.73 -1.55 -0.53
C ILE A 186 -18.04 -1.62 -1.30
N ASN A 187 -18.73 -2.76 -1.26
CA ASN A 187 -20.02 -2.96 -1.94
C ASN A 187 -20.00 -2.48 -3.41
N ASN A 188 -18.94 -2.84 -4.15
CA ASN A 188 -18.68 -2.46 -5.54
C ASN A 188 -18.41 -0.97 -5.78
N SER A 189 -18.38 -0.13 -4.74
CA SER A 189 -17.99 1.27 -4.85
C SER A 189 -16.49 1.41 -4.62
N TYR A 190 -15.81 2.09 -5.53
CA TYR A 190 -14.38 2.38 -5.41
C TYR A 190 -14.16 3.46 -4.34
N LEU A 191 -13.31 3.17 -3.37
CA LEU A 191 -12.97 4.11 -2.29
C LEU A 191 -11.68 4.88 -2.55
N GLY A 192 -10.75 4.29 -3.30
CA GLY A 192 -9.45 4.89 -3.59
C GLY A 192 -8.34 3.88 -3.78
N SER A 193 -7.13 4.40 -3.96
CA SER A 193 -5.90 3.63 -4.10
C SER A 193 -4.75 4.19 -3.30
N HIS A 194 -3.78 3.34 -3.03
CA HIS A 194 -2.47 3.69 -2.49
C HIS A 194 -1.40 2.99 -3.33
#